data_AF-A0AAD9UCY4-F1
#
_entry.id   AF-A0AAD9UCY4-F1
#
_cell.length_a   1.000
_cell.length_b   1.000
_cell.length_c   1.000
_cell.angle_alpha   90.00
_cell.angle_beta   90.00
_cell.angle_gamma   90.00
#
_symmetry.space_group_name_H-M   'P 1'
#
loop_
_entity.id
_entity.type
_entity.pdbx_description
1 polymer ?
#
loop_
_entity_poly.entity_id
_entity_poly.type
_entity_poly.pdbx_seq_one_letter_code
_entity_poly.pdbx_strand_id
1 'polypeptide(L)'
;MQRTYDITVRSPSGVNYTNSKVDNDTETITVGVNETEVGTWRYTVSSDDTNSTLTVQTSLECEPSPDAVDIQVTPQMNLNRVNFAEAGSEYLVLAAQVTADGLPVQHVTVVATVTLANGSTLDVRLSDNGAGADTDAGDGLYSAYFVQYAGNGSYSVDIAAEQTKPSSTNGQPPSHGAFDAYQNQTSTTAANATVPNFQRTAASPPFTVENLPDGEFDLFPPATVTDLDFRVLSFDSRNINLTFTAQGDDLDSGTGLLFRASSHECMH
;
A
#
# COMPACT_ATOMS: atom_id res chain seq x y z
N MET A 1 8.63 26.92 30.35
CA MET A 1 7.20 26.77 29.99
C MET A 1 6.96 25.28 29.92
N GLN A 2 5.92 24.78 30.56
CA GLN A 2 5.58 23.35 30.54
C GLN A 2 4.91 23.07 29.20
N ARG A 3 5.45 22.13 28.42
CA ARG A 3 4.90 21.71 27.12
C ARG A 3 3.55 21.04 27.34
N THR A 4 2.59 21.30 26.47
CA THR A 4 1.24 20.74 26.61
C THR A 4 0.88 19.99 25.34
N TYR A 5 0.60 18.70 25.50
CA TYR A 5 0.14 17.82 24.43
C TYR A 5 -1.24 17.30 24.80
N ASP A 6 -2.23 17.54 23.95
CA ASP A 6 -3.60 17.10 24.15
C ASP A 6 -3.97 16.09 23.05
N ILE A 7 -4.32 14.87 23.47
CA ILE A 7 -4.86 13.83 22.60
C ILE A 7 -6.35 13.69 22.90
N THR A 8 -7.16 13.82 21.86
CA THR A 8 -8.60 13.51 21.90
C THR A 8 -8.88 12.34 20.97
N VAL A 9 -9.52 11.29 21.46
CA VAL A 9 -10.01 10.15 20.69
C VAL A 9 -11.53 10.20 20.65
N ARG A 10 -12.14 10.15 19.47
CA ARG A 10 -13.58 10.22 19.25
C ARG A 10 -14.13 8.89 18.76
N SER A 11 -15.14 8.34 19.44
CA SER A 11 -15.86 7.12 19.05
C SER A 11 -16.72 7.32 17.81
N PRO A 12 -17.13 6.23 17.13
CA PRO A 12 -18.10 6.29 16.02
C PRO A 12 -19.43 6.95 16.41
N SER A 13 -19.93 6.69 17.62
CA SER A 13 -21.12 7.34 18.20
C SER A 13 -20.92 8.82 18.57
N GLY A 14 -19.67 9.30 18.56
CA GLY A 14 -19.31 10.69 18.77
C GLY A 14 -18.91 11.06 20.20
N VAL A 15 -18.64 10.08 21.06
CA VAL A 15 -18.10 10.28 22.41
C VAL A 15 -16.61 10.63 22.31
N ASN A 16 -16.17 11.66 23.04
CA ASN A 16 -14.76 12.04 23.08
C ASN A 16 -14.09 11.54 24.37
N TYR A 17 -12.94 10.91 24.22
CA TYR A 17 -12.00 10.50 25.26
C TYR A 17 -10.76 11.38 25.17
N THR A 18 -10.20 11.74 26.31
CA THR A 18 -9.01 12.62 26.40
C THR A 18 -7.90 11.95 27.18
N ASN A 19 -6.73 12.59 27.28
CA ASN A 19 -5.57 12.16 28.06
C ASN A 19 -5.96 11.50 29.38
N SER A 20 -5.74 10.18 29.47
CA SER A 20 -6.04 9.40 30.67
C SER A 20 -4.82 9.25 31.56
N LYS A 21 -3.63 9.18 30.97
CA LYS A 21 -2.34 9.11 31.66
C LYS A 21 -1.28 9.85 30.86
N VAL A 22 -0.46 10.65 31.54
CA VAL A 22 0.72 11.31 30.97
C VAL A 22 1.93 10.83 31.77
N ASP A 23 2.83 10.14 31.09
CA ASP A 23 4.10 9.68 31.64
C ASP A 23 5.20 10.62 31.15
N ASN A 24 5.68 11.49 32.06
CA ASN A 24 6.68 12.50 31.72
C ASN A 24 8.10 11.93 31.57
N ASP A 25 8.36 10.73 32.08
CA ASP A 25 9.69 10.10 32.01
C ASP A 25 9.88 9.42 30.63
N THR A 26 8.80 8.90 30.06
CA THR A 26 8.77 8.24 28.75
C THR A 26 8.10 9.09 27.66
N GLU A 27 7.71 10.33 27.99
CA GLU A 27 6.95 11.25 27.12
C GLU A 27 5.72 10.60 26.46
N THR A 28 5.09 9.64 27.15
CA THR A 28 3.98 8.84 26.61
C THR A 28 2.64 9.34 27.13
N ILE A 29 1.69 9.55 26.23
CA ILE A 29 0.30 9.89 26.55
C ILE A 29 -0.59 8.69 26.21
N THR A 30 -1.29 8.17 27.20
CA THR A 30 -2.25 7.08 27.01
C THR A 30 -3.67 7.63 27.10
N VAL A 31 -4.52 7.24 26.15
CA VAL A 31 -5.97 7.50 26.19
C VAL A 31 -6.69 6.16 26.37
N GLY A 32 -7.18 5.92 27.59
CA GLY A 32 -8.01 4.76 27.89
C GLY A 32 -9.41 4.94 27.32
N VAL A 33 -9.86 3.97 26.54
CA VAL A 33 -11.20 3.88 25.98
C VAL A 33 -11.91 2.73 26.69
N ASN A 34 -13.12 2.96 27.20
CA ASN A 34 -13.90 1.97 27.96
C ASN A 34 -15.14 1.46 27.20
N GLU A 35 -15.20 1.67 25.89
CA GLU A 35 -16.29 1.24 25.01
C GLU A 35 -15.77 0.43 23.82
N THR A 36 -16.55 -0.56 23.40
CA THR A 36 -16.30 -1.39 22.22
C THR A 36 -17.34 -1.08 21.16
N GLU A 37 -17.05 -0.09 20.30
CA GLU A 37 -17.93 0.29 19.20
C GLU A 37 -17.26 -0.03 17.86
N VAL A 38 -17.97 -0.77 17.01
CA VAL A 38 -17.54 -1.02 15.63
C VAL A 38 -17.76 0.25 14.81
N GLY A 39 -16.71 0.74 14.17
CA GLY A 39 -16.78 1.87 13.25
C GLY A 39 -15.50 2.69 13.22
N THR A 40 -15.58 3.86 12.61
CA THR A 40 -14.44 4.79 12.49
C THR A 40 -14.23 5.57 13.78
N TRP A 41 -13.12 5.27 14.46
CA TRP A 41 -12.59 6.08 15.55
C TRP A 41 -11.68 7.17 14.98
N ARG A 42 -11.71 8.38 15.54
CA ARG A 42 -10.85 9.49 15.08
C ARG A 42 -10.09 10.08 16.24
N TYR A 43 -8.76 10.10 16.16
CA TYR A 43 -7.96 10.83 17.12
C TYR A 43 -7.52 12.20 16.57
N THR A 44 -7.24 13.12 17.47
CA THR A 44 -6.70 14.45 17.18
C THR A 44 -5.63 14.71 18.22
N VAL A 45 -4.44 15.07 17.77
CA VAL A 45 -3.38 15.53 18.66
C VAL A 45 -3.12 17.00 18.41
N SER A 46 -3.11 17.78 19.48
CA SER A 46 -2.72 19.18 19.46
C SER A 46 -1.53 19.39 20.39
N SER A 47 -0.54 20.16 19.92
CA SER A 47 0.61 20.60 20.69
C SER A 47 0.76 22.11 20.58
N ASP A 48 1.24 22.73 21.65
CA ASP A 48 1.71 24.12 21.66
C ASP A 48 3.15 24.27 21.13
N ASP A 49 3.86 23.15 20.88
CA ASP A 49 5.22 23.13 20.36
C ASP A 49 5.22 22.95 18.83
N THR A 50 5.75 23.94 18.11
CA THR A 50 5.87 23.90 16.64
C THR A 50 7.20 23.32 16.16
N ASN A 51 8.12 22.97 17.06
CA ASN A 51 9.47 22.49 16.71
C ASN A 51 9.71 21.00 17.08
N SER A 52 8.69 20.29 17.54
CA SER A 52 8.79 18.88 17.91
C SER A 52 8.13 17.96 16.88
N THR A 53 8.81 16.88 16.53
CA THR A 53 8.22 15.73 15.82
C THR A 53 7.46 14.88 16.83
N LEU A 54 6.15 14.75 16.65
CA LEU A 54 5.32 13.88 17.47
C LEU A 54 5.11 12.54 16.75
N THR A 55 5.57 11.46 17.35
CA THR A 55 5.26 10.10 16.88
C THR A 55 4.04 9.60 17.62
N VAL A 56 2.94 9.36 16.89
CA VAL A 56 1.71 8.78 17.46
C VAL A 56 1.71 7.29 17.19
N GLN A 57 2.06 6.49 18.19
CA GLN A 57 1.91 5.04 18.12
C GLN A 57 0.54 4.66 18.70
N THR A 58 -0.30 4.03 17.88
CA THR A 58 -1.63 3.58 18.31
C THR A 58 -1.60 2.07 18.51
N SER A 59 -1.79 1.60 19.74
CA SER A 59 -2.02 0.18 20.03
C SER A 59 -3.48 -0.01 20.44
N LEU A 60 -4.26 -0.71 19.61
CA LEU A 60 -5.61 -1.14 19.97
C LEU A 60 -5.56 -2.64 20.28
N GLU A 61 -5.90 -3.00 21.51
CA GLU A 61 -6.23 -4.39 21.87
C GLU A 61 -7.75 -4.51 21.82
N CYS A 62 -8.26 -5.25 20.83
CA CYS A 62 -9.66 -5.62 20.73
C CYS A 62 -9.71 -7.14 20.61
N GLU A 63 -10.48 -7.81 21.48
CA GLU A 63 -10.81 -9.21 21.24
C GLU A 63 -11.85 -9.26 20.11
N PRO A 64 -11.57 -9.98 19.01
CA PRO A 64 -12.53 -10.12 17.93
C PRO A 64 -13.78 -10.83 18.47
N SER A 65 -14.96 -10.25 18.21
CA SER A 65 -16.22 -10.98 18.40
C SER A 65 -16.20 -12.24 17.53
N PRO A 66 -16.71 -13.39 17.99
CA PRO A 66 -16.77 -14.61 17.19
C PRO A 66 -17.60 -14.46 15.90
N ASP A 67 -18.45 -13.43 15.81
CA ASP A 67 -19.26 -13.11 14.62
C ASP A 67 -18.68 -11.94 13.79
N ALA A 68 -17.51 -11.38 14.15
CA ALA A 68 -16.89 -10.30 13.40
C ALA A 68 -16.13 -10.84 12.17
N VAL A 69 -16.25 -10.12 11.05
CA VAL A 69 -15.43 -10.36 9.84
C VAL A 69 -13.96 -10.12 10.19
N ASP A 70 -13.11 -11.14 9.97
CA ASP A 70 -11.67 -11.04 10.21
C ASP A 70 -10.99 -10.34 9.04
N ILE A 71 -10.69 -9.05 9.22
CA ILE A 71 -10.01 -8.24 8.20
C ILE A 71 -8.54 -8.15 8.53
N GLN A 72 -7.71 -8.69 7.64
CA GLN A 72 -6.26 -8.75 7.79
C GLN A 72 -5.56 -7.94 6.69
N VAL A 73 -4.46 -7.28 7.07
CA VAL A 73 -3.52 -6.64 6.15
C VAL A 73 -2.16 -7.27 6.42
N THR A 74 -1.58 -7.90 5.41
CA THR A 74 -0.29 -8.59 5.52
C THR A 74 0.72 -7.95 4.57
N PRO A 75 1.67 -7.14 5.09
CA PRO A 75 2.76 -6.58 4.31
C PRO A 75 3.68 -7.65 3.73
N GLN A 76 4.18 -7.41 2.52
CA GLN A 76 5.08 -8.28 1.79
C GLN A 76 6.12 -7.43 1.03
N MET A 77 7.35 -7.94 0.93
CA MET A 77 8.42 -7.35 0.11
C MET A 77 9.25 -8.47 -0.51
N ASN A 78 9.71 -8.30 -1.76
CA ASN A 78 10.56 -9.31 -2.41
C ASN A 78 11.97 -9.33 -1.82
N LEU A 79 12.41 -8.19 -1.30
CA LEU A 79 13.75 -7.98 -0.79
C LEU A 79 13.69 -7.33 0.59
N ASN A 80 14.56 -7.79 1.48
CA ASN A 80 14.89 -7.10 2.74
C ASN A 80 16.23 -6.34 2.64
N ARG A 81 16.89 -6.42 1.49
CA ARG A 81 18.15 -5.73 1.18
C ARG A 81 18.18 -5.38 -0.31
N VAL A 82 18.37 -4.10 -0.61
CA VAL A 82 18.56 -3.55 -1.94
C VAL A 82 20.03 -3.17 -2.07
N ASN A 83 20.78 -3.87 -2.92
CA ASN A 83 22.17 -3.56 -3.21
C ASN A 83 22.34 -3.20 -4.68
N PHE A 84 22.58 -1.93 -4.98
CA PHE A 84 22.75 -1.44 -6.35
C PHE A 84 24.03 -1.93 -7.05
N ALA A 85 24.94 -2.59 -6.33
CA ALA A 85 26.08 -3.28 -6.93
C ALA A 85 25.74 -4.71 -7.41
N GLU A 86 24.56 -5.23 -7.06
CA GLU A 86 24.08 -6.57 -7.42
C GLU A 86 22.95 -6.47 -8.44
N ALA A 87 23.18 -6.95 -9.66
CA ALA A 87 22.19 -6.87 -10.73
C ALA A 87 20.88 -7.60 -10.36
N GLY A 88 19.75 -6.90 -10.52
CA GLY A 88 18.42 -7.38 -10.19
C GLY A 88 17.98 -7.08 -8.75
N SER A 89 18.88 -6.60 -7.88
CA SER A 89 18.54 -6.22 -6.51
C SER A 89 17.91 -4.83 -6.41
N GLU A 90 17.98 -4.03 -7.47
CA GLU A 90 17.47 -2.66 -7.54
C GLU A 90 15.93 -2.59 -7.61
N TYR A 91 15.25 -3.67 -7.99
CA TYR A 91 13.79 -3.72 -8.16
C TYR A 91 13.08 -4.17 -6.88
N LEU A 92 12.93 -3.28 -5.91
CA LEU A 92 12.13 -3.51 -4.70
C LEU A 92 10.63 -3.35 -5.01
N VAL A 93 9.83 -4.34 -4.59
CA VAL A 93 8.37 -4.30 -4.63
C VAL A 93 7.84 -4.21 -3.20
N LEU A 94 6.99 -3.23 -2.95
CA LEU A 94 6.17 -3.16 -1.75
C LEU A 94 4.81 -3.75 -2.07
N ALA A 95 4.34 -4.69 -1.26
CA ALA A 95 3.05 -5.33 -1.45
C ALA A 95 2.29 -5.48 -0.12
N ALA A 96 0.98 -5.61 -0.22
CA ALA A 96 0.11 -5.90 0.90
C ALA A 96 -1.07 -6.77 0.47
N GLN A 97 -1.20 -7.93 1.09
CA GLN A 97 -2.40 -8.74 0.94
C GLN A 97 -3.47 -8.19 1.88
N VAL A 98 -4.66 -7.88 1.35
CA VAL A 98 -5.83 -7.50 2.14
C VAL A 98 -6.89 -8.58 2.03
N THR A 99 -7.26 -9.19 3.15
CA THR A 99 -8.27 -10.25 3.21
C THR A 99 -9.38 -9.94 4.21
N ALA A 100 -10.57 -10.48 3.95
CA ALA A 100 -11.70 -10.54 4.86
C ALA A 100 -12.17 -12.00 4.94
N ASP A 101 -12.11 -12.60 6.12
CA ASP A 101 -12.35 -14.03 6.36
C ASP A 101 -11.51 -14.92 5.42
N GLY A 102 -10.27 -14.50 5.15
CA GLY A 102 -9.34 -15.19 4.26
C GLY A 102 -9.61 -15.01 2.76
N LEU A 103 -10.61 -14.22 2.36
CA LEU A 103 -10.88 -13.90 0.95
C LEU A 103 -10.34 -12.52 0.56
N PRO A 104 -9.79 -12.34 -0.66
CA PRO A 104 -9.31 -11.06 -1.18
C PRO A 104 -10.32 -9.93 -1.08
N VAL A 105 -9.91 -8.75 -0.59
CA VAL A 105 -10.77 -7.56 -0.57
C VAL A 105 -10.40 -6.60 -1.69
N GLN A 106 -11.38 -6.26 -2.52
CA GLN A 106 -11.21 -5.33 -3.64
C GLN A 106 -11.62 -3.89 -3.29
N HIS A 107 -11.17 -2.93 -4.09
CA HIS A 107 -11.47 -1.49 -3.98
C HIS A 107 -11.01 -0.83 -2.67
N VAL A 108 -9.93 -1.34 -2.08
CA VAL A 108 -9.31 -0.78 -0.88
C VAL A 108 -8.31 0.30 -1.29
N THR A 109 -8.24 1.39 -0.54
CA THR A 109 -7.11 2.33 -0.67
C THR A 109 -5.99 1.83 0.21
N VAL A 110 -4.89 1.38 -0.41
CA VAL A 110 -3.70 0.90 0.28
C VAL A 110 -2.54 1.86 0.05
N VAL A 111 -1.91 2.30 1.14
CA VAL A 111 -0.79 3.24 1.13
C VAL A 111 0.31 2.67 2.02
N ALA A 112 1.53 2.58 1.50
CA ALA A 112 2.73 2.28 2.25
C ALA A 112 3.46 3.59 2.56
N THR A 113 3.55 3.94 3.84
CA THR A 113 4.38 5.04 4.32
C THR A 113 5.77 4.51 4.62
N VAL A 114 6.75 4.93 3.83
CA VAL A 114 8.15 4.53 3.95
C VAL A 114 8.91 5.62 4.70
N THR A 115 9.53 5.27 5.82
CA THR A 115 10.52 6.14 6.47
C THR A 115 11.88 5.88 5.84
N LEU A 116 12.45 6.91 5.23
CA LEU A 116 13.70 6.85 4.50
C LEU A 116 14.91 6.91 5.44
N ALA A 117 16.10 6.56 4.94
CA ALA A 117 17.34 6.55 5.73
C ALA A 117 17.70 7.91 6.37
N ASN A 118 17.24 9.02 5.78
CA ASN A 118 17.43 10.38 6.30
C ASN A 118 16.35 10.80 7.32
N GLY A 119 15.40 9.93 7.65
CA GLY A 119 14.30 10.16 8.57
C GLY A 119 13.07 10.85 7.98
N SER A 120 13.10 11.27 6.70
CA SER A 120 11.89 11.76 6.02
C SER A 120 10.95 10.61 5.67
N THR A 121 9.66 10.91 5.47
CA THR A 121 8.65 9.92 5.10
C THR A 121 8.12 10.18 3.69
N LEU A 122 7.72 9.08 3.04
CA LEU A 122 7.14 9.10 1.70
C LEU A 122 5.96 8.13 1.65
N ASP A 123 4.85 8.58 1.09
CA ASP A 123 3.69 7.73 0.84
C ASP A 123 3.72 7.14 -0.57
N VAL A 124 3.64 5.82 -0.65
CA VAL A 124 3.59 5.04 -1.89
C VAL A 124 2.23 4.36 -1.98
N ARG A 125 1.48 4.63 -3.06
CA ARG A 125 0.17 4.02 -3.26
C ARG A 125 0.33 2.64 -3.88
N LEU A 126 -0.25 1.61 -3.26
CA LEU A 126 -0.24 0.25 -3.77
C LEU A 126 -1.53 -0.02 -4.56
N SER A 127 -1.43 -0.70 -5.70
CA SER A 127 -2.55 -0.94 -6.62
C SER A 127 -2.77 -2.45 -6.84
N ASP A 128 -4.05 -2.80 -7.02
CA ASP A 128 -4.54 -4.15 -7.39
C ASP A 128 -5.27 -4.00 -8.74
N ASN A 129 -4.48 -3.76 -9.79
CA ASN A 129 -4.91 -3.35 -11.14
C ASN A 129 -4.37 -4.22 -12.28
N GLY A 130 -3.58 -5.26 -11.99
CA GLY A 130 -2.95 -6.17 -12.94
C GLY A 130 -1.90 -5.50 -13.82
N ALA A 131 -1.27 -4.41 -13.36
CA ALA A 131 -0.21 -3.74 -14.09
C ALA A 131 0.96 -3.30 -13.18
N GLY A 132 2.16 -3.21 -13.77
CA GLY A 132 3.35 -2.75 -13.05
C GLY A 132 3.85 -3.82 -12.10
N ALA A 133 4.04 -3.46 -10.82
CA ALA A 133 4.38 -4.43 -9.78
C ALA A 133 3.27 -5.45 -9.49
N ASP A 134 2.03 -5.13 -9.89
CA ASP A 134 0.89 -6.02 -9.75
C ASP A 134 0.64 -6.80 -11.05
N THR A 135 0.51 -8.11 -10.96
CA THR A 135 0.34 -8.98 -12.13
C THR A 135 -1.09 -9.46 -12.33
N ASP A 136 -1.92 -9.47 -11.28
CA ASP A 136 -3.29 -10.02 -11.31
C ASP A 136 -4.29 -9.05 -10.67
N ALA A 137 -5.12 -8.39 -11.49
CA ALA A 137 -6.13 -7.47 -10.98
C ALA A 137 -7.25 -8.17 -10.18
N GLY A 138 -7.59 -7.59 -9.03
CA GLY A 138 -8.70 -7.97 -8.16
C GLY A 138 -8.45 -9.19 -7.28
N ASP A 139 -7.19 -9.59 -7.09
CA ASP A 139 -6.80 -10.73 -6.26
C ASP A 139 -6.50 -10.33 -4.79
N GLY A 140 -6.69 -9.04 -4.47
CA GLY A 140 -6.53 -8.47 -3.13
C GLY A 140 -5.07 -8.29 -2.72
N LEU A 141 -4.12 -8.49 -3.61
CA LEU A 141 -2.71 -8.19 -3.43
C LEU A 141 -2.40 -6.82 -4.06
N TYR A 142 -2.24 -5.81 -3.21
CA TYR A 142 -1.93 -4.47 -3.67
C TYR A 142 -0.42 -4.29 -3.71
N SER A 143 0.16 -3.86 -4.82
CA SER A 143 1.61 -3.68 -4.92
C SER A 143 2.04 -2.44 -5.73
N ALA A 144 3.31 -2.07 -5.58
CA ALA A 144 3.99 -1.00 -6.32
C ALA A 144 5.52 -1.19 -6.26
N TYR A 145 6.25 -0.69 -7.26
CA TYR A 145 7.71 -0.57 -7.15
C TYR A 145 8.12 0.57 -6.23
N PHE A 146 9.20 0.38 -5.48
CA PHE A 146 9.83 1.43 -4.70
C PHE A 146 11.10 1.92 -5.39
N VAL A 147 11.07 3.19 -5.81
CA VAL A 147 12.14 3.81 -6.62
C VAL A 147 12.79 5.04 -5.97
N GLN A 148 12.21 5.56 -4.88
CA GLN A 148 12.61 6.84 -4.27
C GLN A 148 13.50 6.65 -3.04
N TYR A 149 14.81 6.54 -3.26
CA TYR A 149 15.81 6.34 -2.21
C TYR A 149 16.43 7.66 -1.75
N ALA A 150 16.68 7.81 -0.44
CA ALA A 150 17.33 9.00 0.15
C ALA A 150 18.68 8.66 0.80
N GLY A 151 19.43 7.75 0.17
CA GLY A 151 20.76 7.31 0.61
C GLY A 151 20.82 5.87 1.10
N ASN A 152 22.04 5.42 1.38
CA ASN A 152 22.28 4.12 2.02
C ASN A 152 21.81 4.13 3.48
N GLY A 153 21.26 3.01 3.96
CA GLY A 153 20.78 2.89 5.34
C GLY A 153 19.53 2.02 5.48
N SER A 154 18.94 2.06 6.68
CA SER A 154 17.71 1.33 7.00
C SER A 154 16.48 2.14 6.63
N TYR A 155 15.48 1.47 6.12
CA TYR A 155 14.16 2.00 5.76
C TYR A 155 13.11 1.18 6.51
N SER A 156 12.04 1.83 6.98
CA SER A 156 10.88 1.14 7.57
C SER A 156 9.63 1.40 6.76
N VAL A 157 8.70 0.45 6.75
CA VAL A 157 7.48 0.52 5.96
C VAL A 157 6.28 0.22 6.84
N ASP A 158 5.36 1.17 6.91
CA ASP A 158 4.07 1.03 7.56
C ASP A 158 2.98 1.07 6.50
N ILE A 159 2.11 0.05 6.45
CA ILE A 159 1.04 -0.05 5.47
C ILE A 159 -0.28 0.28 6.12
N ALA A 160 -1.04 1.19 5.51
CA ALA A 160 -2.41 1.52 5.87
C ALA A 160 -3.36 1.06 4.76
N ALA A 161 -4.41 0.33 5.13
CA ALA A 161 -5.50 -0.07 4.26
C ALA A 161 -6.81 0.52 4.77
N GLU A 162 -7.49 1.29 3.91
CA GLU A 162 -8.73 1.98 4.24
C GLU A 162 -9.81 1.73 3.18
N GLN A 163 -11.00 1.40 3.65
CA GLN A 163 -12.18 1.32 2.82
C GLN A 163 -12.74 2.73 2.52
N THR A 164 -12.39 3.27 1.36
CA THR A 164 -12.89 4.59 0.89
C THR A 164 -14.11 4.49 -0.03
N LYS A 165 -14.41 3.27 -0.51
CA LYS A 165 -15.56 2.93 -1.36
C LYS A 165 -16.15 1.59 -0.90
N PRO A 166 -17.38 1.24 -1.28
CA PRO A 166 -17.91 -0.10 -1.00
C PRO A 166 -16.95 -1.18 -1.53
N SER A 167 -16.42 -2.00 -0.61
CA SER A 167 -15.50 -3.10 -0.89
C SER A 167 -16.25 -4.43 -0.81
N SER A 168 -15.78 -5.39 -1.59
CA SER A 168 -16.31 -6.74 -1.58
C SER A 168 -15.19 -7.75 -1.65
N THR A 169 -15.46 -8.95 -1.14
CA THR A 169 -14.55 -10.06 -1.37
C THR A 169 -14.62 -10.52 -2.82
N ASN A 170 -13.48 -10.87 -3.44
CA ASN A 170 -13.49 -11.70 -4.63
C ASN A 170 -13.69 -13.14 -4.16
N GLY A 171 -14.66 -13.85 -4.72
CA GLY A 171 -15.00 -15.21 -4.34
C GLY A 171 -13.92 -16.27 -4.47
N GLN A 172 -12.71 -15.89 -4.86
CA GLN A 172 -11.56 -16.76 -5.07
C GLN A 172 -10.55 -16.49 -3.95
N PRO A 173 -10.03 -17.52 -3.24
CA PRO A 173 -8.97 -17.31 -2.27
C PRO A 173 -7.75 -16.66 -2.93
N PRO A 174 -6.91 -15.94 -2.16
CA PRO A 174 -5.73 -15.31 -2.71
C PRO A 174 -4.89 -16.35 -3.44
N SER A 175 -4.51 -16.05 -4.68
CA SER A 175 -3.30 -16.63 -5.24
C SER A 175 -2.20 -16.25 -4.25
N HIS A 176 -1.34 -17.19 -3.85
CA HIS A 176 -0.37 -16.97 -2.77
C HIS A 176 0.42 -15.65 -2.87
N GLY A 177 1.04 -15.19 -1.78
CA GLY A 177 1.66 -13.86 -1.67
C GLY A 177 2.55 -13.48 -2.85
N ALA A 178 2.81 -12.19 -3.06
CA ALA A 178 3.40 -11.57 -4.26
C ALA A 178 4.63 -12.28 -4.88
N PHE A 179 5.31 -13.14 -4.14
CA PHE A 179 6.56 -13.80 -4.51
C PHE A 179 6.50 -15.33 -4.47
N ASP A 180 5.31 -15.93 -4.25
CA ASP A 180 5.11 -17.37 -4.31
C ASP A 180 4.76 -17.81 -5.74
N ALA A 181 5.38 -18.89 -6.22
CA ALA A 181 5.12 -19.43 -7.55
C ALA A 181 3.67 -19.89 -7.69
N TYR A 182 2.97 -19.40 -8.72
CA TYR A 182 1.61 -19.82 -9.11
C TYR A 182 1.41 -21.33 -8.97
N GLN A 183 0.62 -21.74 -7.99
CA GLN A 183 0.03 -23.07 -7.93
C GLN A 183 -1.42 -22.94 -8.39
N ASN A 184 -1.80 -23.69 -9.42
CA ASN A 184 -3.19 -23.79 -9.88
C ASN A 184 -4.09 -24.24 -8.73
N GLN A 185 -4.75 -23.30 -8.04
CA GLN A 185 -5.76 -23.64 -7.05
C GLN A 185 -7.14 -23.73 -7.71
N THR A 186 -7.86 -24.79 -7.36
CA THR A 186 -9.23 -25.03 -7.78
C THR A 186 -10.13 -23.92 -7.28
N SER A 187 -10.68 -23.13 -8.21
CA SER A 187 -11.66 -22.07 -7.95
C SER A 187 -12.86 -22.63 -7.18
N THR A 188 -12.90 -22.41 -5.87
CA THR A 188 -14.15 -22.52 -5.12
C THR A 188 -14.83 -21.17 -5.22
N THR A 189 -15.93 -21.07 -5.96
CA THR A 189 -16.69 -19.84 -6.12
C THR A 189 -17.42 -19.51 -4.81
N ALA A 190 -16.77 -18.78 -3.90
CA ALA A 190 -17.50 -18.09 -2.84
C ALA A 190 -18.26 -16.91 -3.47
N ALA A 191 -19.44 -16.57 -2.95
CA ALA A 191 -20.15 -15.39 -3.44
C ALA A 191 -19.43 -14.13 -2.93
N ASN A 192 -19.34 -13.08 -3.76
CA ASN A 192 -18.83 -11.79 -3.32
C ASN A 192 -19.64 -11.30 -2.10
N ALA A 193 -18.97 -11.08 -0.98
CA ALA A 193 -19.57 -10.57 0.24
C ALA A 193 -19.22 -9.08 0.41
N THR A 194 -20.14 -8.29 0.95
CA THR A 194 -19.84 -6.89 1.30
C THR A 194 -18.94 -6.87 2.53
N VAL A 195 -17.86 -6.10 2.47
CA VAL A 195 -16.95 -5.92 3.61
C VAL A 195 -17.38 -4.68 4.41
N PRO A 196 -17.50 -4.79 5.76
CA PRO A 196 -17.82 -3.64 6.60
C PRO A 196 -16.67 -2.62 6.60
N ASN A 197 -17.00 -1.33 6.75
CA ASN A 197 -16.02 -0.25 6.80
C ASN A 197 -14.87 -0.56 7.76
N PHE A 198 -13.65 -0.50 7.26
CA PHE A 198 -12.45 -0.77 8.03
C PHE A 198 -11.33 0.20 7.73
N GLN A 199 -10.47 0.36 8.74
CA GLN A 199 -9.13 0.89 8.62
C GLN A 199 -8.21 -0.04 9.38
N ARG A 200 -7.10 -0.45 8.75
CA ARG A 200 -6.11 -1.35 9.32
C ARG A 200 -4.72 -0.84 8.98
N THR A 201 -3.81 -1.01 9.92
CA THR A 201 -2.39 -0.70 9.74
C THR A 201 -1.56 -1.91 10.09
N ALA A 202 -0.51 -2.17 9.31
CA ALA A 202 0.43 -3.25 9.57
C ALA A 202 1.85 -2.77 9.24
N ALA A 203 2.78 -3.01 10.15
CA ALA A 203 4.19 -2.72 9.92
C ALA A 203 4.86 -3.89 9.19
N SER A 204 5.67 -3.57 8.19
CA SER A 204 6.57 -4.53 7.54
C SER A 204 7.92 -4.54 8.28
N PRO A 205 8.67 -5.66 8.26
CA PRO A 205 10.07 -5.63 8.65
C PRO A 205 10.85 -4.54 7.87
N PRO A 206 11.85 -3.90 8.48
CA PRO A 206 12.67 -2.91 7.77
C PRO A 206 13.49 -3.57 6.66
N PHE A 207 13.89 -2.77 5.67
CA PHE A 207 14.85 -3.17 4.64
C PHE A 207 16.07 -2.24 4.62
N THR A 208 17.18 -2.72 4.08
CA THR A 208 18.44 -1.96 4.00
C THR A 208 18.81 -1.65 2.56
N VAL A 209 19.32 -0.45 2.31
CA VAL A 209 19.84 0.00 1.01
C VAL A 209 21.35 0.17 1.07
N GLU A 210 22.04 -0.38 0.09
CA GLU A 210 23.50 -0.37 -0.03
C GLU A 210 23.96 -0.02 -1.44
N ASN A 211 25.15 0.60 -1.51
CA ASN A 211 25.84 0.98 -2.76
C ASN A 211 24.99 1.83 -3.71
N LEU A 212 24.04 2.62 -3.19
CA LEU A 212 23.26 3.56 -3.99
C LEU A 212 24.21 4.44 -4.82
N PRO A 213 24.08 4.48 -6.16
CA PRO A 213 24.96 5.25 -7.01
C PRO A 213 24.82 6.76 -6.74
N ASP A 214 25.95 7.46 -6.72
CA ASP A 214 25.97 8.92 -6.67
C ASP A 214 25.84 9.51 -8.09
N GLY A 215 24.93 10.47 -8.30
CA GLY A 215 24.79 11.23 -9.55
C GLY A 215 23.36 11.28 -10.11
N GLU A 216 23.17 12.03 -11.21
CA GLU A 216 21.90 12.07 -11.95
C GLU A 216 21.95 11.08 -13.12
N PHE A 217 21.60 9.83 -12.83
CA PHE A 217 21.37 8.81 -13.85
C PHE A 217 19.96 8.26 -13.63
N ASP A 218 19.25 8.00 -14.73
CA ASP A 218 18.01 7.24 -14.69
C ASP A 218 18.34 5.81 -14.22
N LEU A 219 17.91 5.47 -13.00
CA LEU A 219 18.11 4.17 -12.38
C LEU A 219 17.04 3.17 -12.81
N PHE A 220 15.88 3.65 -13.25
CA PHE A 220 14.68 2.86 -13.42
C PHE A 220 13.96 3.31 -14.69
N PRO A 221 14.17 2.64 -15.84
CA PRO A 221 13.38 2.97 -17.02
C PRO A 221 11.88 2.66 -16.79
N PRO A 222 10.99 3.23 -17.62
CA PRO A 222 9.56 2.90 -17.58
C PRO A 222 9.31 1.39 -17.70
N ALA A 223 8.33 0.88 -16.96
CA ALA A 223 7.92 -0.51 -17.07
C ALA A 223 7.27 -0.80 -18.43
N THR A 224 7.27 -2.08 -18.84
CA THR A 224 6.64 -2.50 -20.10
C THR A 224 5.12 -2.57 -19.93
N VAL A 225 4.37 -2.09 -20.94
CA VAL A 225 2.92 -2.27 -21.02
C VAL A 225 2.59 -3.71 -21.41
N THR A 226 1.86 -4.43 -20.57
CA THR A 226 1.54 -5.86 -20.74
C THR A 226 0.09 -6.10 -21.19
N ASP A 227 -0.79 -5.10 -21.09
CA ASP A 227 -2.23 -5.22 -21.29
C ASP A 227 -2.74 -4.46 -22.53
N LEU A 228 -1.88 -4.26 -23.54
CA LEU A 228 -2.23 -3.52 -24.74
C LEU A 228 -3.33 -4.25 -25.54
N ASP A 229 -4.54 -3.69 -25.51
CA ASP A 229 -5.67 -4.10 -26.33
C ASP A 229 -5.88 -3.11 -27.49
N PHE A 230 -6.39 -3.63 -28.61
CA PHE A 230 -6.76 -2.82 -29.75
C PHE A 230 -8.16 -3.16 -30.26
N ARG A 231 -8.92 -2.11 -30.60
CA ARG A 231 -10.20 -2.25 -31.27
C ARG A 231 -10.19 -1.55 -32.60
N VAL A 232 -10.47 -2.29 -33.66
CA VAL A 232 -10.68 -1.71 -35.00
C VAL A 232 -12.02 -0.98 -35.00
N LEU A 233 -11.98 0.34 -35.15
CA LEU A 233 -13.17 1.17 -35.23
C LEU A 233 -13.72 1.21 -36.66
N SER A 234 -12.83 1.15 -37.66
CA SER A 234 -13.18 1.09 -39.08
C SER A 234 -12.00 0.59 -39.90
N PHE A 235 -12.24 -0.40 -40.75
CA PHE A 235 -11.25 -0.89 -41.71
C PHE A 235 -11.00 0.11 -42.84
N ASP A 236 -12.05 0.78 -43.31
CA ASP A 236 -11.99 1.70 -44.45
C ASP A 236 -11.16 2.95 -44.15
N SER A 237 -11.28 3.46 -42.92
CA SER A 237 -10.53 4.64 -42.45
C SER A 237 -9.29 4.29 -41.63
N ARG A 238 -8.97 3.00 -41.49
CA ARG A 238 -7.81 2.49 -40.71
C ARG A 238 -7.74 3.06 -39.30
N ASN A 239 -8.88 3.27 -38.66
CA ASN A 239 -8.96 3.79 -37.31
C ASN A 239 -8.92 2.63 -36.32
N ILE A 240 -7.92 2.63 -35.44
CA ILE A 240 -7.81 1.72 -34.30
C ILE A 240 -7.88 2.53 -33.01
N ASN A 241 -8.53 1.98 -31.99
CA ASN A 241 -8.43 2.47 -30.62
C ASN A 241 -7.49 1.55 -29.85
N LEU A 242 -6.52 2.12 -29.15
CA LEU A 242 -5.63 1.39 -28.25
C LEU A 242 -6.09 1.64 -26.81
N THR A 243 -6.17 0.58 -26.02
CA THR A 243 -6.49 0.67 -24.58
C THR A 243 -5.43 -0.11 -23.83
N PHE A 244 -4.83 0.51 -22.82
CA PHE A 244 -3.78 -0.09 -22.00
C PHE A 244 -3.64 0.67 -20.68
N THR A 245 -2.97 0.06 -19.71
CA THR A 245 -2.61 0.70 -18.46
C THR A 245 -1.29 1.45 -18.61
N ALA A 246 -1.32 2.77 -18.42
CA ALA A 246 -0.14 3.61 -18.49
C ALA A 246 0.84 3.27 -17.36
N GLN A 247 2.11 3.09 -17.72
CA GLN A 247 3.21 2.89 -16.77
C GLN A 247 3.79 4.24 -16.34
N GLY A 248 4.62 4.20 -15.29
CA GLY A 248 5.33 5.35 -14.76
C GLY A 248 6.48 5.83 -15.65
N ASP A 249 7.15 6.89 -15.20
CA ASP A 249 8.46 7.27 -15.74
C ASP A 249 9.54 6.32 -15.21
N ASP A 250 9.45 6.01 -13.91
CA ASP A 250 10.30 5.03 -13.24
C ASP A 250 9.49 3.79 -12.89
N LEU A 251 9.59 2.72 -13.69
CA LEU A 251 8.75 1.52 -13.58
C LEU A 251 7.24 1.86 -13.63
N ASP A 252 6.51 1.68 -12.53
CA ASP A 252 5.09 2.04 -12.37
C ASP A 252 4.89 3.35 -11.58
N SER A 253 5.96 4.09 -11.29
CA SER A 253 5.95 5.35 -10.54
C SER A 253 6.21 6.58 -11.42
N GLY A 254 5.59 7.71 -11.08
CA GLY A 254 5.74 8.97 -11.80
C GLY A 254 4.84 9.07 -13.04
N THR A 255 5.20 9.94 -13.98
CA THR A 255 4.38 10.22 -15.18
C THR A 255 5.24 10.13 -16.43
N GLY A 256 5.04 9.07 -17.23
CA GLY A 256 5.68 8.94 -18.52
C GLY A 256 5.28 10.05 -19.49
N LEU A 257 6.25 10.65 -20.17
CA LEU A 257 6.04 11.81 -21.06
C LEU A 257 5.68 11.45 -22.51
N LEU A 258 6.00 10.22 -22.96
CA LEU A 258 5.83 9.81 -24.36
C LEU A 258 5.52 8.31 -24.49
N PHE A 259 4.43 7.98 -25.19
CA PHE A 259 4.18 6.61 -25.66
C PHE A 259 4.63 6.47 -27.11
N ARG A 260 5.50 5.49 -27.39
CA ARG A 260 5.95 5.18 -28.75
C ARG A 260 5.36 3.86 -29.22
N ALA A 261 4.40 3.92 -30.13
CA ALA A 261 3.92 2.75 -30.85
C ALA A 261 4.75 2.54 -32.12
N SER A 262 5.24 1.32 -32.34
CA SER A 262 5.88 0.92 -33.59
C SER A 262 5.10 -0.23 -34.23
N SER A 263 4.77 -0.10 -35.51
CA SER A 263 4.21 -1.19 -36.30
C SER A 263 5.32 -1.83 -37.12
N HIS A 264 5.41 -3.16 -37.09
CA HIS A 264 6.27 -3.92 -37.99
C HIS A 264 5.38 -4.56 -39.07
N GLU A 265 5.59 -4.19 -40.33
CA GLU A 265 4.95 -4.89 -41.46
C GLU A 265 5.68 -6.21 -41.69
N CYS A 266 5.05 -7.32 -41.34
CA CYS A 266 5.47 -8.63 -41.84
C CYS A 266 5.08 -8.73 -43.32
N MET A 267 6.05 -8.58 -44.23
CA MET A 267 5.86 -8.98 -45.62
C MET A 267 5.76 -10.51 -45.69
N HIS A 268 4.59 -10.99 -46.10
CA HIS A 268 4.36 -12.39 -46.50
C HIS A 268 4.75 -12.59 -47.96
#